data_AF-A0A932ZC35-F1
#
_entry.id   AF-A0A932ZC35-F1
#
_cell.length_a   1.000
_cell.length_b   1.000
_cell.length_c   1.000
_cell.angle_alpha   90.00
_cell.angle_beta   90.00
_cell.angle_gamma   90.00
#
_symmetry.space_group_name_H-M   'P 1'
#
loop_
_entity.id
_entity.type
_entity.pdbx_description
1 polymer ?
#
loop_
_entity_poly.entity_id
_entity_poly.type
_entity_poly.pdbx_seq_one_letter_code
_entity_poly.pdbx_strand_id
1 'polypeptide(L)'
;MYRAIAPIIAALAALLVSGCATVSTQVVRLEPGLRLAPSQGVEILFEKPQRPYREIALLESRGMAGDGEVALLQDAREKAQALGADAIVRLEVEKTVYPPVVVYDPFFSPFYSRYELYPYFYPPYFAEYRVIPGGTVYTLKTLAIKYGMKSGKQDQK
;
A
#
# COMPACT_ATOMS: atom_id res chain seq x y z
N MET A 1 -16.84 -37.11 22.66
CA MET A 1 -16.82 -35.64 22.82
C MET A 1 -15.77 -34.95 21.91
N TYR A 2 -15.57 -35.38 20.65
CA TYR A 2 -14.55 -34.79 19.75
C TYR A 2 -15.11 -34.07 18.51
N ARG A 3 -16.45 -34.05 18.34
CA ARG A 3 -17.09 -33.51 17.12
C ARG A 3 -17.24 -31.99 17.06
N ALA A 4 -17.05 -31.28 18.18
CA ALA A 4 -17.26 -29.82 18.26
C ALA A 4 -15.99 -28.97 18.08
N ILE A 5 -14.80 -29.59 18.01
CA ILE A 5 -13.52 -28.87 17.92
C ILE A 5 -13.15 -28.58 16.45
N ALA A 6 -13.56 -29.44 15.52
CA ALA A 6 -13.32 -29.30 14.09
C ALA A 6 -13.78 -27.96 13.46
N PRO A 7 -14.99 -27.42 13.76
CA PRO A 7 -15.42 -26.15 13.16
C PRO A 7 -14.64 -24.94 13.70
N ILE A 8 -14.12 -25.01 14.94
CA ILE A 8 -13.37 -23.92 15.56
C ILE A 8 -11.99 -23.79 14.92
N ILE A 9 -11.33 -24.92 14.64
CA ILE A 9 -10.02 -24.92 13.97
C ILE A 9 -10.16 -24.40 12.53
N ALA A 10 -11.24 -24.75 11.82
CA ALA A 10 -11.52 -24.24 10.48
C ALA A 10 -11.77 -22.71 10.48
N ALA A 11 -12.48 -22.19 11.49
CA ALA A 11 -12.70 -20.75 11.63
C ALA A 11 -11.40 -19.99 11.96
N LEU A 12 -10.52 -20.57 12.79
CA LEU A 12 -9.23 -19.98 13.13
C LEU A 12 -8.27 -19.94 11.94
N ALA A 13 -8.30 -20.97 11.08
CA ALA A 13 -7.51 -21.01 9.85
C ALA A 13 -7.97 -19.97 8.82
N ALA A 14 -9.26 -19.65 8.75
CA ALA A 14 -9.81 -18.65 7.83
C ALA A 14 -9.38 -17.21 8.17
N LEU A 15 -9.08 -16.90 9.43
CA LEU A 15 -8.61 -15.58 9.86
C LEU A 15 -7.16 -15.28 9.45
N LEU A 16 -6.36 -16.31 9.15
CA LEU A 16 -4.93 -16.14 8.80
C LEU A 16 -4.68 -15.79 7.32
N VAL A 17 -5.71 -15.82 6.48
CA VAL A 17 -5.55 -15.65 5.01
C VAL A 17 -5.90 -14.23 4.52
N SER A 18 -6.28 -13.29 5.40
CA SER A 18 -6.68 -11.93 4.99
C SER A 18 -5.54 -10.93 4.75
N GLY A 19 -4.29 -11.39 4.67
CA GLY A 19 -3.12 -10.53 4.40
C GLY A 19 -2.79 -10.42 2.91
N CYS A 20 -3.60 -9.72 2.11
CA CYS A 20 -3.30 -9.45 0.70
C CYS A 20 -2.70 -8.04 0.51
N ALA A 21 -1.51 -7.99 -0.10
CA ALA A 21 -0.78 -6.83 -0.64
C ALA A 21 -0.55 -5.64 0.32
N THR A 22 0.70 -5.51 0.82
CA THR A 22 1.16 -4.31 1.55
C THR A 22 1.41 -3.18 0.56
N VAL A 23 0.35 -2.51 0.14
CA VAL A 23 0.44 -1.16 -0.42
C VAL A 23 0.38 -0.19 0.76
N SER A 24 1.36 0.72 0.83
CA SER A 24 1.40 1.73 1.89
C SER A 24 0.85 3.04 1.33
N THR A 25 -0.38 3.39 1.69
CA THR A 25 -0.94 4.71 1.41
C THR A 25 -0.79 5.65 2.60
N GLN A 26 -0.05 6.72 2.39
CA GLN A 26 0.04 7.84 3.31
C GLN A 26 -1.10 8.83 3.06
N VAL A 27 -1.77 9.24 4.13
CA VAL A 27 -2.90 10.17 4.09
C VAL A 27 -2.51 11.49 4.73
N VAL A 28 -2.57 12.57 3.95
CA VAL A 28 -2.40 13.95 4.44
C VAL A 28 -3.76 14.63 4.40
N ARG A 29 -4.41 14.77 5.56
CA ARG A 29 -5.69 15.47 5.67
C ARG A 29 -5.46 16.98 5.53
N LEU A 30 -6.19 17.61 4.62
CA LEU A 30 -6.10 19.06 4.43
C LEU A 30 -6.87 19.81 5.53
N GLU A 31 -7.93 19.19 6.06
CA GLU A 31 -8.72 19.74 7.17
C GLU A 31 -8.87 18.71 8.30
N PRO A 32 -7.99 18.72 9.32
CA PRO A 32 -8.00 17.71 10.38
C PRO A 32 -9.26 17.74 11.27
N GLY A 33 -9.97 18.87 11.31
CA GLY A 33 -11.23 19.03 12.05
C GLY A 33 -12.47 18.48 11.33
N LEU A 34 -12.38 18.23 10.02
CA LEU A 34 -13.49 17.73 9.22
C LEU A 34 -13.55 16.21 9.30
N ARG A 35 -14.52 15.68 10.05
CA ARG A 35 -14.80 14.23 10.13
C ARG A 35 -16.07 13.93 9.33
N LEU A 36 -15.90 13.25 8.21
CA LEU A 36 -16.99 12.80 7.37
C LEU A 36 -17.27 11.31 7.63
N ALA A 37 -18.52 10.90 7.46
CA ALA A 37 -18.86 9.49 7.44
C ALA A 37 -18.26 8.83 6.19
N PRO A 38 -17.85 7.55 6.26
CA PRO A 38 -17.38 6.81 5.10
C PRO A 38 -18.39 6.86 3.95
N SER A 39 -17.90 6.98 2.71
CA SER A 39 -18.77 7.02 1.53
C SER A 39 -19.16 5.61 1.07
N GLN A 40 -20.25 5.50 0.30
CA GLN A 40 -20.67 4.23 -0.29
C GLN A 40 -19.84 3.84 -1.51
N GLY A 41 -19.26 4.83 -2.19
CA GLY A 41 -18.42 4.64 -3.36
C GLY A 41 -17.58 5.88 -3.63
N VAL A 42 -16.45 5.66 -4.27
CA VAL A 42 -15.49 6.69 -4.67
C VAL A 42 -15.24 6.55 -6.16
N GLU A 43 -15.51 7.62 -6.90
CA GLU A 43 -15.23 7.72 -8.33
C GLU A 43 -13.74 7.99 -8.56
N ILE A 44 -13.14 7.37 -9.58
CA ILE A 44 -11.75 7.64 -9.97
C ILE A 44 -11.76 8.58 -11.17
N LEU A 45 -11.21 9.77 -10.99
CA LEU A 45 -11.13 10.80 -12.01
C LEU A 45 -9.69 10.99 -12.47
N PHE A 46 -9.50 11.16 -13.77
CA PHE A 46 -8.19 11.50 -14.36
C PHE A 46 -8.00 13.01 -14.52
N GLU A 47 -9.08 13.77 -14.42
CA GLU A 47 -9.09 15.23 -14.52
C GLU A 47 -9.94 15.82 -13.40
N LYS A 48 -9.69 17.09 -13.06
CA LYS A 48 -10.49 17.79 -12.04
C LYS A 48 -11.93 18.01 -12.56
N PRO A 49 -12.96 17.68 -11.78
CA PRO A 49 -14.34 17.81 -12.23
C PRO A 49 -14.78 19.28 -12.29
N GLN A 50 -15.72 19.59 -13.17
CA GLN A 50 -16.26 20.96 -13.31
C GLN A 50 -17.27 21.34 -12.22
N ARG A 51 -17.95 20.34 -11.64
CA ARG A 51 -18.92 20.54 -10.54
C ARG A 51 -18.20 21.04 -9.28
N PRO A 52 -18.83 21.86 -8.43
CA PRO A 52 -18.21 22.35 -7.20
C PRO A 52 -17.85 21.19 -6.26
N TYR A 53 -16.60 21.20 -5.80
CA TYR A 53 -16.04 20.24 -4.86
C TYR A 53 -15.17 20.94 -3.81
N ARG A 54 -14.92 20.21 -2.72
CA ARG A 54 -13.93 20.56 -1.70
C ARG A 54 -12.89 19.46 -1.61
N GLU A 55 -11.63 19.86 -1.52
CA GLU A 55 -10.49 18.97 -1.33
C GLU A 55 -10.41 18.58 0.16
N ILE A 56 -10.37 17.29 0.47
CA ILE A 56 -10.41 16.80 1.86
C ILE A 56 -9.08 16.20 2.31
N ALA A 57 -8.35 15.55 1.41
CA ALA A 57 -7.07 14.92 1.70
C ALA A 57 -6.24 14.74 0.42
N LEU A 58 -4.92 14.77 0.59
CA LEU A 58 -3.96 14.24 -0.36
C LEU A 58 -3.60 12.82 0.06
N LEU A 59 -3.55 11.91 -0.90
CA LEU A 59 -3.21 10.51 -0.70
C LEU A 59 -2.00 10.17 -1.56
N GLU A 60 -0.97 9.61 -0.94
CA GLU A 60 0.21 9.09 -1.63
C GLU A 60 0.27 7.59 -1.42
N SER A 61 0.03 6.83 -2.48
CA SER A 61 0.05 5.38 -2.48
C SER A 61 1.36 4.89 -3.09
N ARG A 62 2.14 4.15 -2.31
CA ARG A 62 3.41 3.57 -2.77
C ARG A 62 3.30 2.06 -2.85
N GLY A 63 3.60 1.53 -4.03
CA GLY A 63 3.62 0.09 -4.30
C GLY A 63 4.96 -0.55 -3.96
N MET A 64 5.00 -1.87 -4.04
CA MET A 64 6.22 -2.67 -4.04
C MET A 64 6.73 -2.89 -5.46
N ALA A 65 7.96 -3.42 -5.58
CA ALA A 65 8.53 -3.78 -6.86
C ALA A 65 7.64 -4.81 -7.59
N GLY A 66 7.11 -4.43 -8.76
CA GLY A 66 6.20 -5.27 -9.55
C GLY A 66 4.72 -4.98 -9.38
N ASP A 67 4.31 -4.12 -8.43
CA ASP A 67 2.92 -3.68 -8.31
C ASP A 67 2.50 -2.80 -9.49
N GLY A 68 1.24 -2.89 -9.87
CA GLY A 68 0.65 -2.07 -10.95
C GLY A 68 -0.11 -0.85 -10.42
N GLU A 69 -0.29 0.14 -11.30
CA GLU A 69 -1.07 1.36 -11.01
C GLU A 69 -2.50 1.03 -10.52
N VAL A 70 -3.11 -0.04 -11.04
CA VAL A 70 -4.47 -0.48 -10.65
C VAL A 70 -4.56 -0.82 -9.16
N ALA A 71 -3.55 -1.48 -8.60
CA ALA A 71 -3.53 -1.83 -7.17
C ALA A 71 -3.40 -0.57 -6.31
N LEU A 72 -2.60 0.41 -6.75
CA LEU A 72 -2.43 1.69 -6.07
C LEU A 72 -3.71 2.53 -6.09
N LEU A 73 -4.39 2.58 -7.25
CA LEU A 73 -5.67 3.27 -7.38
C LEU A 73 -6.75 2.64 -6.50
N GLN A 74 -6.76 1.31 -6.38
CA GLN A 74 -7.68 0.59 -5.51
C GLN A 74 -7.44 0.92 -4.04
N ASP A 75 -6.20 0.87 -3.56
CA ASP A 75 -5.88 1.21 -2.16
C ASP A 75 -6.18 2.71 -1.88
N ALA A 76 -5.80 3.61 -2.78
CA ALA A 76 -6.15 5.03 -2.70
C ALA A 76 -7.67 5.23 -2.59
N ARG A 77 -8.46 4.50 -3.39
CA ARG A 77 -9.92 4.54 -3.37
C ARG A 77 -10.49 4.08 -2.04
N GLU A 78 -9.99 2.98 -1.48
CA GLU A 78 -10.42 2.47 -0.17
C GLU A 78 -10.09 3.44 0.96
N LYS A 79 -8.90 4.05 0.95
CA LYS A 79 -8.54 5.10 1.91
C LYS A 79 -9.41 6.35 1.77
N ALA A 80 -9.67 6.79 0.53
CA ALA A 80 -10.56 7.91 0.27
C ALA A 80 -11.99 7.64 0.74
N GLN A 81 -12.47 6.40 0.56
CA GLN A 81 -13.79 5.97 1.00
C GLN A 81 -13.91 6.06 2.52
N ALA A 82 -12.89 5.59 3.25
CA ALA A 82 -12.83 5.69 4.71
C ALA A 82 -12.81 7.15 5.20
N LEU A 83 -12.33 8.09 4.38
CA LEU A 83 -12.35 9.53 4.66
C LEU A 83 -13.67 10.22 4.27
N GLY A 84 -14.61 9.49 3.65
CA GLY A 84 -15.89 10.04 3.19
C GLY A 84 -15.83 10.79 1.87
N ALA A 85 -14.75 10.61 1.09
CA ALA A 85 -14.61 11.21 -0.24
C ALA A 85 -15.69 10.68 -1.20
N ASP A 86 -16.10 11.50 -2.16
CA ASP A 86 -16.97 11.05 -3.25
C ASP A 86 -16.17 10.67 -4.50
N ALA A 87 -14.98 11.25 -4.66
CA ALA A 87 -14.08 10.93 -5.76
C ALA A 87 -12.61 11.13 -5.35
N ILE A 88 -11.73 10.47 -6.10
CA ILE A 88 -10.29 10.74 -6.12
C ILE A 88 -9.91 11.28 -7.50
N VAL A 89 -9.03 12.26 -7.54
CA VAL A 89 -8.42 12.77 -8.78
C VAL A 89 -6.99 12.29 -8.85
N ARG A 90 -6.62 11.60 -9.92
CA ARG A 90 -5.23 11.21 -10.21
C ARG A 90 -4.45 12.46 -10.57
N LEU A 91 -3.44 12.80 -9.75
CA LEU A 91 -2.57 13.95 -10.01
C LEU A 91 -1.33 13.53 -10.77
N GLU A 92 -0.62 12.53 -10.24
CA GLU A 92 0.69 12.14 -10.75
C GLU A 92 0.93 10.65 -10.51
N VAL A 93 1.63 10.01 -11.45
CA VAL A 93 2.15 8.66 -11.32
C VAL A 93 3.65 8.74 -11.54
N GLU A 94 4.41 8.53 -10.48
CA GLU A 94 5.86 8.50 -10.54
C GLU A 94 6.34 7.05 -10.66
N LYS A 95 7.22 6.81 -11.63
CA LYS A 95 7.82 5.49 -11.86
C LYS A 95 9.30 5.56 -11.48
N THR A 96 9.67 4.92 -10.38
CA THR A 96 11.07 4.79 -9.95
C THR A 96 11.60 3.41 -10.32
N VAL A 97 12.70 3.36 -11.07
CA VAL A 97 13.39 2.11 -11.40
C VAL A 97 14.59 1.94 -10.49
N TYR A 98 14.58 0.89 -9.68
CA TYR A 98 15.71 0.47 -8.87
C TYR A 98 16.50 -0.58 -9.65
N PRO A 99 17.76 -0.32 -10.03
CA PRO A 99 18.59 -1.33 -10.69
C PRO A 99 18.96 -2.45 -9.70
N PRO A 100 19.29 -3.66 -10.20
CA PRO A 100 19.85 -4.70 -9.34
C PRO A 100 21.19 -4.22 -8.76
N VAL A 101 21.41 -4.47 -7.47
CA VAL A 101 22.63 -4.05 -6.77
C VAL A 101 23.34 -5.28 -6.22
N VAL A 102 24.66 -5.31 -6.37
CA VAL A 102 25.51 -6.33 -5.78
C VAL A 102 25.97 -5.83 -4.42
N VAL A 103 25.62 -6.56 -3.36
CA VAL A 103 25.95 -6.21 -1.97
C VAL A 103 26.78 -7.33 -1.36
N TYR A 104 27.87 -6.97 -0.70
CA TYR A 104 28.63 -7.90 0.13
C TYR A 104 27.87 -8.14 1.43
N ASP A 105 27.46 -9.38 1.67
CA ASP A 105 26.69 -9.78 2.85
C ASP A 105 27.42 -10.95 3.53
N PRO A 106 28.15 -10.71 4.63
CA PRO A 106 28.96 -11.75 5.29
C PRO A 106 28.10 -12.84 5.95
N PHE A 107 26.79 -12.65 6.05
CA PHE A 107 25.84 -13.61 6.63
C PHE A 107 24.93 -14.25 5.59
N PHE A 108 24.96 -13.79 4.34
CA PHE A 108 24.22 -14.44 3.27
C PHE A 108 24.91 -15.73 2.86
N SER A 109 24.13 -16.79 2.76
CA SER A 109 24.58 -17.96 2.04
C SER A 109 23.45 -18.56 1.20
N PRO A 110 23.67 -18.75 -0.11
CA PRO A 110 22.64 -19.22 -1.03
C PRO A 110 22.21 -20.67 -0.79
N PHE A 111 22.88 -21.39 0.10
CA PHE A 111 22.67 -22.81 0.37
C PHE A 111 21.94 -23.12 1.70
N TYR A 112 21.63 -22.13 2.54
CA TYR A 112 21.19 -22.40 3.93
C TYR A 112 19.69 -22.55 4.17
N SER A 113 18.82 -22.41 3.15
CA SER A 113 17.37 -22.58 3.33
C SER A 113 16.94 -24.02 3.66
N ARG A 114 17.85 -25.00 3.67
CA ARG A 114 17.57 -26.43 3.88
C ARG A 114 18.30 -27.10 5.06
N TYR A 115 18.99 -26.35 5.92
CA TYR A 115 19.90 -26.92 6.94
C TYR A 115 19.26 -27.35 8.26
N GLU A 116 17.94 -27.47 8.36
CA GLU A 116 17.30 -28.08 9.55
C GLU A 116 17.69 -29.56 9.77
N LEU A 117 18.42 -30.19 8.85
CA LEU A 117 18.77 -31.61 8.91
C LEU A 117 20.16 -31.98 9.47
N TYR A 118 21.08 -31.03 9.72
CA TYR A 118 22.43 -31.37 10.19
C TYR A 118 22.95 -30.43 11.31
N PRO A 119 22.97 -30.88 12.58
CA PRO A 119 23.19 -30.00 13.74
C PRO A 119 24.65 -29.59 14.04
N TYR A 120 25.65 -29.99 13.25
CA TYR A 120 27.07 -29.84 13.66
C TYR A 120 28.04 -29.36 12.57
N PHE A 121 27.55 -28.72 11.50
CA PHE A 121 28.44 -28.09 10.54
C PHE A 121 28.23 -26.58 10.58
N TYR A 122 29.17 -25.87 11.21
CA TYR A 122 29.34 -24.42 11.08
C TYR A 122 30.40 -24.16 10.00
N PRO A 123 30.03 -23.81 8.76
CA PRO A 123 31.01 -23.43 7.77
C PRO A 123 31.73 -22.15 8.18
N PRO A 124 33.03 -22.03 7.87
CA PRO A 124 33.72 -20.75 8.00
C PRO A 124 33.05 -19.77 7.05
N TYR A 125 32.64 -18.62 7.57
CA TYR A 125 31.95 -17.53 6.88
C TYR A 125 32.50 -17.29 5.46
N PHE A 126 31.85 -17.82 4.43
CA PHE A 126 32.08 -17.40 3.06
C PHE A 126 31.30 -16.11 2.90
N ALA A 127 32.00 -15.00 3.06
CA ALA A 127 31.39 -13.72 2.83
C ALA A 127 31.17 -13.57 1.33
N GLU A 128 29.92 -13.66 0.91
CA GLU A 128 29.54 -13.75 -0.49
C GLU A 128 28.82 -12.48 -0.94
N TYR A 129 29.00 -12.17 -2.22
CA TYR A 129 28.23 -11.12 -2.87
C TYR A 129 26.86 -11.68 -3.24
N ARG A 130 25.80 -11.01 -2.82
CA ARG A 130 24.43 -11.29 -3.27
C ARG A 130 23.94 -10.22 -4.21
N VAL A 131 23.16 -10.63 -5.21
CA VAL A 131 22.42 -9.70 -6.07
C VAL A 131 21.06 -9.46 -5.42
N ILE A 132 20.80 -8.22 -5.00
CA ILE A 132 19.46 -7.81 -4.61
C ILE A 132 18.72 -7.48 -5.90
N PRO A 133 17.65 -8.23 -6.25
CA PRO A 133 16.89 -7.94 -7.45
C PRO A 133 16.31 -6.53 -7.33
N GLY A 134 16.57 -5.73 -8.36
CA GLY A 134 15.93 -4.43 -8.51
C GLY A 134 14.46 -4.57 -8.90
N GLY A 135 13.83 -3.46 -9.25
CA GLY A 135 12.45 -3.47 -9.69
C GLY A 135 11.91 -2.10 -10.01
N THR A 136 10.73 -2.07 -10.62
CA THR A 136 9.98 -0.83 -10.81
C THR A 136 9.02 -0.64 -9.65
N VAL A 137 9.10 0.51 -8.99
CA VAL A 137 8.16 0.94 -7.97
C VAL A 137 7.35 2.11 -8.53
N TYR A 138 6.03 2.04 -8.35
CA TYR A 138 5.13 3.14 -8.68
C TYR A 138 4.69 3.87 -7.42
N THR A 139 4.69 5.20 -7.50
CA THR A 139 4.12 6.09 -6.48
C THR A 139 2.99 6.87 -7.12
N LEU A 140 1.79 6.76 -6.57
CA LEU A 140 0.59 7.40 -7.08
C LEU A 140 0.19 8.53 -6.12
N LYS A 141 0.10 9.75 -6.63
CA LYS A 141 -0.44 10.90 -5.89
C LYS A 141 -1.88 11.14 -6.34
N THR A 142 -2.81 11.10 -5.40
CA THR A 142 -4.21 11.39 -5.64
C THR A 142 -4.77 12.42 -4.68
N LEU A 143 -5.82 13.12 -5.12
CA LEU A 143 -6.55 14.11 -4.35
C LEU A 143 -7.95 13.60 -4.05
N ALA A 144 -8.27 13.40 -2.78
CA ALA A 144 -9.62 13.05 -2.35
C ALA A 144 -10.49 14.31 -2.30
N ILE A 145 -11.67 14.23 -2.91
CA ILE A 145 -12.63 15.33 -3.00
C ILE A 145 -14.02 14.92 -2.54
N LYS A 146 -14.78 15.90 -2.04
CA LYS A 146 -16.20 15.78 -1.67
C LYS A 146 -17.03 16.75 -2.49
N TYR A 147 -18.15 16.29 -3.04
CA TYR A 147 -19.07 17.14 -3.80
C TYR A 147 -20.03 17.90 -2.90
N GLY A 148 -20.59 18.98 -3.44
CA GLY A 148 -21.63 19.77 -2.77
C GLY A 148 -21.13 20.65 -1.63
N MET A 149 -19.83 20.60 -1.32
CA MET A 149 -19.17 21.53 -0.40
C MET A 149 -18.50 22.64 -1.19
N LYS A 150 -18.75 23.90 -0.83
CA LYS A 150 -18.01 25.02 -1.42
C LYS A 150 -16.54 24.91 -1.00
N SER A 151 -15.64 25.10 -1.96
CA SER A 151 -14.20 25.22 -1.70
C SER A 151 -13.99 26.35 -0.69
N GLY A 152 -13.49 25.99 0.50
CA GLY A 152 -13.01 26.95 1.48
C GLY A 152 -11.72 27.55 0.94
N LYS A 153 -11.83 28.51 0.03
CA LYS A 153 -10.72 29.33 -0.43
C LYS A 153 -10.12 29.95 0.84
N GLN A 154 -8.92 29.52 1.22
CA GLN A 154 -8.14 30.24 2.21
C GLN A 154 -7.84 31.61 1.59
N ASP A 155 -8.53 32.63 2.09
CA ASP A 155 -8.09 34.02 2.00
C ASP A 155 -6.75 34.11 2.76
N GLN A 156 -5.65 33.81 2.08
CA GLN A 156 -4.34 34.30 2.48
C GLN A 156 -4.27 35.77 2.07
N LYS A 157 -4.50 36.61 3.08
CA LYS A 157 -4.28 38.05 3.10
C LYS A 157 -2.80 38.35 3.25
#